data_AF-A0A1J6HVI0-F1
#
_entry.id   AF-A0A1J6HVI0-F1
#
_cell.length_a   1.000
_cell.length_b   1.000
_cell.length_c   1.000
_cell.angle_alpha   90.00
_cell.angle_beta   90.00
_cell.angle_gamma   90.00
#
_symmetry.space_group_name_H-M   'P 1'
#
loop_
_entity.id
_entity.type
_entity.pdbx_description
1 polymer ?
#
loop_
_entity_poly.entity_id
_entity_poly.type
_entity_poly.pdbx_seq_one_letter_code
_entity_poly.pdbx_strand_id
1 'polypeptide(L)' 'MSKITVVIEYDTDTETAFVTTGGKTREWRDAKLTVAQGITETRDGYLIRRERDGSASILLTGVPT' A
#
# COMPACT_ATOMS: atom_id res chain seq x y z
N MET A 1 12.81 -5.25 21.01
CA MET A 1 12.24 -4.81 19.72
C MET A 1 11.67 -6.02 19.01
N SER A 2 10.37 -6.05 18.77
CA SER A 2 9.72 -7.10 17.97
C SER A 2 9.92 -6.79 16.49
N LYS A 3 10.35 -7.79 15.71
CA LYS A 3 10.48 -7.70 14.24
C LYS A 3 9.19 -8.19 13.61
N ILE A 4 8.67 -7.44 12.63
CA ILE A 4 7.60 -7.89 11.75
C ILE A 4 8.19 -8.02 10.34
N THR A 5 7.99 -9.17 9.72
CA THR A 5 8.33 -9.38 8.30
C THR A 5 7.06 -9.25 7.48
N VAL A 6 7.14 -8.44 6.41
CA VAL A 6 6.09 -8.28 5.42
C VAL A 6 6.65 -8.74 4.07
N VAL A 7 5.93 -9.63 3.38
CA VAL A 7 6.27 -10.08 2.03
C VAL A 7 5.10 -9.71 1.12
N ILE A 8 5.41 -9.08 -0.01
CA ILE A 8 4.43 -8.74 -1.05
C ILE A 8 4.89 -9.43 -2.33
N GLU A 9 4.07 -10.34 -2.82
CA GLU A 9 4.21 -10.96 -4.14
C GLU A 9 3.13 -10.37 -5.05
N TYR A 10 3.51 -9.94 -6.25
CA TYR A 10 2.61 -9.33 -7.21
C TYR A 10 2.70 -10.05 -8.54
N ASP A 11 1.58 -10.65 -8.95
CA ASP A 11 1.40 -11.23 -10.27
C ASP A 11 0.91 -10.14 -11.22
N THR A 12 1.76 -9.76 -12.17
CA THR A 12 1.47 -8.72 -13.17
C THR A 12 0.50 -9.20 -14.25
N ASP A 13 0.39 -10.50 -14.48
CA ASP A 13 -0.48 -11.06 -15.51
C ASP A 13 -1.93 -11.09 -15.04
N THR A 14 -2.14 -11.35 -13.75
CA THR A 14 -3.46 -11.42 -13.12
C THR A 14 -3.82 -10.21 -12.26
N GLU A 15 -2.96 -9.19 -12.23
CA GLU A 15 -3.07 -8.00 -11.37
C GLU A 15 -3.43 -8.35 -9.91
N THR A 16 -2.84 -9.42 -9.38
CA THR A 16 -3.15 -9.95 -8.05
C THR A 16 -1.98 -9.77 -7.10
N ALA A 17 -2.23 -9.21 -5.91
CA ALA A 17 -1.23 -9.07 -4.86
C ALA A 17 -1.49 -10.06 -3.71
N PHE A 18 -0.45 -10.75 -3.28
CA PHE A 18 -0.44 -11.57 -2.07
C PHE A 18 0.40 -10.89 -1.00
N VAL A 19 -0.24 -10.50 0.10
CA VAL A 19 0.41 -9.80 1.21
C VAL A 19 0.49 -10.73 2.41
N THR A 20 1.71 -11.07 2.83
CA THR A 20 1.98 -11.90 3.99
C THR A 20 2.53 -11.07 5.15
N THR A 21 1.80 -11.02 6.26
CA THR A 21 2.18 -10.30 7.49
C THR A 21 1.94 -11.18 8.70
N GLY A 22 2.96 -11.38 9.55
CA GLY A 22 2.81 -12.20 10.77
C GLY A 22 2.35 -13.65 10.50
N GLY A 23 2.79 -14.22 9.37
CA GLY A 23 2.44 -15.57 8.93
C GLY A 23 1.04 -15.72 8.31
N LYS A 24 0.28 -14.63 8.17
CA LYS A 24 -1.03 -14.63 7.49
C LYS A 24 -0.90 -14.02 6.11
N THR A 25 -1.39 -14.72 5.10
CA THR A 25 -1.44 -14.26 3.71
C THR A 25 -2.85 -13.80 3.35
N ARG A 26 -2.96 -12.66 2.66
CA ARG A 26 -4.21 -12.16 2.08
C ARG A 26 -4.03 -11.90 0.59
N GLU A 27 -5.01 -12.31 -0.19
CA GLU A 27 -5.10 -12.08 -1.63
C GLU A 27 -5.89 -10.79 -1.90
N TRP A 28 -5.39 -9.98 -2.83
CA TRP A 28 -6.00 -8.75 -3.29
C TRP A 28 -6.07 -8.81 -4.82
N ARG A 29 -7.29 -8.95 -5.35
CA ARG A 29 -7.57 -8.96 -6.80
C ARG A 29 -7.72 -7.55 -7.33
N ASP A 30 -7.49 -7.38 -8.63
CA ASP A 30 -7.54 -6.09 -9.33
C ASP A 30 -6.65 -5.03 -8.65
N ALA A 31 -5.54 -5.47 -8.07
CA ALA A 31 -4.62 -4.64 -7.31
C ALA A 31 -3.68 -3.90 -8.27
N LYS A 32 -3.56 -2.58 -8.12
CA LYS A 32 -2.54 -1.79 -8.83
C LYS A 32 -1.33 -1.55 -7.94
N LEU A 33 -0.23 -2.27 -8.20
CA LEU A 33 1.02 -2.03 -7.49
C LEU A 33 1.71 -0.78 -8.04
N THR A 34 1.80 0.27 -7.21
CA THR A 34 2.57 1.47 -7.52
C THR A 34 3.66 1.65 -6.48
N VAL A 35 4.91 1.71 -6.92
CA VAL A 35 6.03 2.08 -6.06
C VAL A 35 6.04 3.60 -5.94
N ALA A 36 5.46 4.13 -4.87
CA ALA A 36 5.48 5.56 -4.59
C ALA A 36 6.76 5.94 -3.85
N GLN A 37 7.52 6.88 -4.42
CA GLN A 37 8.55 7.61 -3.68
C GLN A 37 7.89 8.84 -3.05
N GLY A 38 8.27 9.22 -1.83
CA GLY A 38 7.72 10.41 -1.18
C GLY A 38 6.33 10.23 -0.55
N ILE A 39 6.11 9.14 0.19
CA ILE A 39 4.95 9.02 1.09
C ILE A 39 5.21 9.90 2.31
N THR A 40 4.29 10.84 2.60
CA THR A 40 4.33 11.66 3.82
C THR A 40 3.21 11.21 4.75
N GLU A 41 3.57 10.76 5.96
CA GLU A 41 2.60 10.47 7.02
C GLU A 41 2.07 11.79 7.61
N THR A 42 0.75 11.84 7.81
CA THR A 42 0.04 12.95 8.45
C THR A 42 -0.74 12.43 9.65
N ARG A 43 -1.32 13.32 10.47
CA ARG A 43 -2.15 12.92 11.62
C ARG A 43 -3.32 12.00 11.23
N ASP A 44 -3.88 12.20 10.04
CA ASP A 44 -5.16 11.61 9.64
C ASP A 44 -5.00 10.55 8.50
N GLY A 45 -3.77 10.31 8.03
CA GLY A 45 -3.49 9.36 6.94
C GLY A 45 -2.18 9.63 6.19
N TYR A 46 -2.07 9.13 4.96
CA TYR A 46 -0.85 9.21 4.15
C TYR A 46 -1.07 10.03 2.87
N LEU A 47 -0.15 10.95 2.59
CA LEU A 47 -0.04 11.66 1.32
C LEU A 47 0.89 10.87 0.39
N ILE A 48 0.38 10.44 -0.75
CA ILE A 48 1.09 9.64 -1.75
C ILE A 48 1.24 10.49 -3.00
N ARG A 49 2.48 10.92 -3.31
CA ARG A 49 2.77 11.63 -4.56
C ARG A 49 2.73 10.65 -5.73
N ARG A 50 2.02 11.02 -6.79
CA ARG A 50 2.02 10.29 -8.07
C ARG A 50 3.09 10.91 -8.97
N GLU A 51 4.19 10.17 -9.16
CA GLU A 51 5.34 10.62 -9.94
C GLU A 51 5.02 10.89 -11.43
N ARG A 52 3.98 10.24 -11.98
CA ARG A 52 3.66 10.33 -13.41
C ARG A 52 3.08 11.67 -13.84
N ASP A 53 2.30 12.32 -12.98
CA ASP A 53 1.57 13.56 -13.31
C ASP A 53 1.74 14.66 -12.25
N GLY A 54 2.54 14.40 -11.21
CA GLY A 54 2.76 15.33 -10.11
C GLY A 54 1.53 15.53 -9.20
N SER A 55 0.44 14.80 -9.43
CA SER A 55 -0.73 14.82 -8.55
C SER A 55 -0.45 14.09 -7.24
N ALA A 56 -1.26 14.36 -6.21
CA ALA A 56 -1.18 13.65 -4.93
C ALA A 56 -2.48 12.89 -4.67
N SER A 57 -2.37 11.68 -4.14
CA SER A 57 -3.49 10.92 -3.58
C SER A 57 -3.39 10.88 -2.07
N ILE A 58 -4.54 10.95 -1.40
CA ILE A 58 -4.62 10.85 0.06
C ILE A 58 -5.28 9.51 0.40
N LEU A 59 -4.57 8.69 1.18
CA LEU A 59 -5.15 7.51 1.82
C LEU A 59 -5.50 7.89 3.26
N LEU A 60 -6.78 8.12 3.53
CA LEU A 60 -7.28 8.38 4.88
C LEU A 60 -7.41 7.05 5.63
N THR A 61 -6.75 6.93 6.78
CA THR A 61 -6.78 5.70 7.61
C THR A 61 -7.65 5.85 8.85
N GLY A 62 -8.27 7.02 9.05
CA GLY A 62 -9.22 7.27 10.13
C GLY A 62 -10.58 6.61 9.87
N VAL A 63 -11.27 6.24 10.95
CA VAL A 63 -12.68 5.84 10.90
C VAL A 63 -13.51 7.12 10.74
N PRO A 64 -14.33 7.27 9.69
CA PRO A 64 -15.23 8.42 9.58
C PRO A 64 -16.21 8.38 10.77
N THR A 65 -16.26 9.47 11.52
CA THR A 65 -17.22 9.67 12.62
C THR A 65 -18.63 9.84 12.09
#